data_AF-A0A2M9JVY9-F1
#
_entry.id   AF-A0A2M9JVY9-F1
#
_cell.length_a   1.000
_cell.length_b   1.000
_cell.length_c   1.000
_cell.angle_alpha   90.00
_cell.angle_beta   90.00
_cell.angle_gamma   90.00
#
_symmetry.space_group_name_H-M   'P 1'
#
loop_
_entity.id
_entity.type
_entity.pdbx_description
1 polymer ?
#
loop_
_entity_poly.entity_id
_entity_poly.type
_entity_poly.pdbx_seq_one_letter_code
_entity_poly.pdbx_strand_id
1 'polypeptide(L)'
;MRLYAQTPARRSRQILADLIAAALIYAAVKLALVVHDAIGRLADPGRKAESAGNSLSDGLVDAGDAASKVPFVGGQLKKQLGSAAEAGTGLADAGRSLQDTVGHVATLTTVVLIVIPVVFVLLLWLPPRLRWIRRSAVTRRLAADPGGADLLALRVLTGSQRALAAVPAPPGGLAEAWRRGDEQVIADLAAIGLRQAGLRA
;
A
#
# COMPACT_ATOMS: atom_id res chain seq x y z
N MET A 1 24.41 6.23 -3.13
CA MET A 1 23.35 7.22 -2.78
C MET A 1 22.93 6.98 -1.33
N ARG A 2 22.84 8.00 -0.47
CA ARG A 2 22.48 7.81 0.96
C ARG A 2 20.96 7.84 1.12
N LEU A 3 20.41 6.79 1.72
CA LEU A 3 18.96 6.58 1.90
C LEU A 3 18.39 7.24 3.18
N TYR A 4 19.24 7.69 4.12
CA TYR A 4 18.82 8.26 5.42
C TYR A 4 19.57 9.54 5.81
N ALA A 5 18.90 10.43 6.55
CA ALA A 5 19.48 11.66 7.09
C ALA A 5 20.49 11.37 8.21
N GLN A 6 21.56 12.17 8.30
CA GLN A 6 22.64 11.97 9.28
C GLN A 6 22.41 12.69 10.62
N THR A 7 21.38 13.53 10.71
CA THR A 7 20.94 14.16 11.96
C THR A 7 19.96 13.25 12.71
N PRO A 8 20.23 12.90 13.99
CA PRO A 8 19.49 11.86 14.72
C PRO A 8 18.00 12.15 14.86
N ALA A 9 17.60 13.41 15.08
CA ALA A 9 16.20 13.82 15.20
C ALA A 9 15.39 13.71 13.88
N ARG A 10 16.04 13.82 12.72
CA ARG A 10 15.37 13.64 11.42
C ARG A 10 15.36 12.17 11.01
N ARG A 11 16.40 11.41 11.36
CA ARG A 11 16.45 9.96 11.15
C ARG A 11 15.37 9.24 11.94
N SER A 12 15.13 9.59 13.20
CA SER A 12 14.06 8.99 14.01
C SER A 12 12.67 9.26 13.43
N ARG A 13 12.39 10.49 12.96
CA ARG A 13 11.13 10.83 12.28
C ARG A 13 10.94 10.07 10.96
N GLN A 14 12.01 9.85 10.19
CA GLN A 14 11.97 9.03 8.98
C GLN A 14 11.64 7.57 9.30
N ILE A 15 12.33 6.98 10.27
CA ILE A 15 12.08 5.60 10.72
C ILE A 15 10.65 5.48 11.24
N LEU A 16 10.19 6.41 12.07
CA LEU A 16 8.83 6.40 12.60
C LEU A 16 7.79 6.52 11.47
N ALA A 17 8.01 7.40 10.50
CA ALA A 17 7.12 7.53 9.35
C ALA A 17 7.10 6.26 8.48
N ASP A 18 8.25 5.63 8.27
CA ASP A 18 8.37 4.37 7.53
C ASP A 18 7.66 3.23 8.29
N LEU A 19 7.81 3.16 9.61
CA LEU A 19 7.12 2.19 10.47
C LEU A 19 5.61 2.40 10.49
N ILE A 20 5.14 3.65 10.59
CA ILE A 20 3.72 3.97 10.53
C ILE A 20 3.15 3.58 9.16
N ALA A 21 3.84 3.91 8.07
CA ALA A 21 3.41 3.52 6.73
C ALA A 21 3.33 1.99 6.58
N ALA A 22 4.36 1.27 7.03
CA ALA A 22 4.37 -0.19 7.02
C ALA A 22 3.25 -0.79 7.88
N ALA A 23 3.02 -0.25 9.08
CA ALA A 23 1.95 -0.71 9.98
C ALA A 23 0.56 -0.46 9.37
N LEU A 24 0.33 0.69 8.74
CA LEU A 24 -0.94 0.99 8.06
C LEU A 24 -1.18 0.07 6.87
N ILE A 25 -0.16 -0.19 6.05
CA ILE A 25 -0.26 -1.13 4.93
C ILE A 25 -0.56 -2.54 5.47
N TYR A 26 0.16 -2.98 6.49
CA TYR A 26 -0.07 -4.28 7.12
C TYR A 26 -1.50 -4.40 7.68
N ALA A 27 -1.97 -3.38 8.40
CA ALA A 27 -3.31 -3.35 8.95
C ALA A 27 -4.40 -3.37 7.86
N ALA A 28 -4.21 -2.63 6.77
CA ALA A 28 -5.13 -2.64 5.63
C ALA A 28 -5.21 -4.02 4.96
N VAL A 29 -4.05 -4.67 4.73
CA VAL A 29 -4.01 -6.03 4.17
C VAL A 29 -4.69 -7.03 5.12
N LYS A 30 -4.40 -6.97 6.43
CA LYS A 30 -5.04 -7.85 7.40
C LYS A 30 -6.56 -7.65 7.44
N LEU A 31 -7.03 -6.41 7.43
CA LEU A 31 -8.46 -6.09 7.39
C LEU A 31 -9.10 -6.63 6.10
N ALA A 32 -8.45 -6.46 4.95
CA ALA A 32 -8.94 -6.93 3.66
C ALA A 32 -9.09 -8.46 3.62
N LEU A 33 -8.11 -9.19 4.17
CA LEU A 33 -8.19 -10.65 4.27
C LEU A 33 -9.33 -11.11 5.20
N VAL A 34 -9.53 -10.43 6.34
CA VAL A 34 -10.65 -10.73 7.24
C VAL A 34 -11.99 -10.50 6.54
N VAL A 35 -12.11 -9.41 5.78
CA VAL A 35 -13.32 -9.12 5.01
C VAL A 35 -13.52 -10.14 3.88
N HIS A 36 -12.45 -10.54 3.18
CA HIS A 36 -12.49 -11.58 2.14
C HIS A 36 -13.05 -12.88 2.70
N ASP A 37 -12.50 -13.37 3.81
CA ASP A 37 -12.92 -14.61 4.45
C ASP A 37 -14.38 -14.52 4.93
N ALA A 38 -14.77 -13.37 5.48
CA ALA A 38 -16.15 -13.13 5.91
C ALA A 38 -17.13 -13.19 4.73
N ILE A 39 -16.80 -12.58 3.59
CA ILE A 39 -17.61 -12.65 2.37
C ILE A 39 -17.61 -14.08 1.81
N GLY A 40 -16.47 -14.77 1.80
CA GLY A 40 -16.34 -16.14 1.29
C GLY A 40 -17.24 -17.16 2.02
N ARG A 41 -17.60 -16.91 3.29
CA ARG A 41 -18.58 -17.72 4.03
C ARG A 41 -20.00 -17.61 3.47
N LEU A 42 -20.33 -16.53 2.76
CA LEU A 42 -21.62 -16.40 2.07
C LEU A 42 -21.77 -17.38 0.90
N ALA A 43 -20.69 -18.05 0.49
CA ALA A 43 -20.74 -19.12 -0.52
C ALA A 43 -21.18 -20.48 0.07
N ASP A 44 -21.18 -20.66 1.40
CA ASP A 44 -21.58 -21.92 2.04
C ASP A 44 -23.01 -22.38 1.69
N PRO A 45 -24.04 -21.49 1.68
CA PRO A 45 -25.37 -21.86 1.23
C PRO A 45 -25.39 -22.29 -0.24
N GLY A 46 -24.60 -21.63 -1.10
CA GLY A 46 -24.47 -21.99 -2.52
C GLY A 46 -23.86 -23.38 -2.72
N ARG A 47 -22.81 -23.72 -1.96
CA ARG A 47 -22.21 -25.07 -1.94
C ARG A 47 -23.22 -26.14 -1.53
N LYS A 48 -23.99 -25.86 -0.48
CA LYS A 48 -25.04 -26.77 -0.01
C LYS A 48 -26.13 -26.95 -1.05
N ALA A 49 -26.60 -25.87 -1.67
CA ALA A 49 -27.58 -25.90 -2.74
C ALA A 49 -27.07 -26.70 -3.96
N GLU A 50 -25.81 -26.49 -4.37
CA GLU A 50 -25.15 -27.26 -5.42
C GLU A 50 -25.15 -28.76 -5.11
N SER A 51 -24.65 -29.14 -3.93
CA SER A 51 -24.59 -30.54 -3.51
C SER A 51 -25.97 -31.21 -3.42
N ALA A 52 -26.96 -30.49 -2.91
CA ALA A 52 -28.34 -30.98 -2.79
C ALA A 52 -29.01 -31.11 -4.17
N GLY A 53 -28.81 -30.15 -5.06
CA GLY A 53 -29.33 -30.18 -6.43
C GLY A 53 -28.75 -31.34 -7.24
N ASN A 54 -27.44 -31.57 -7.16
CA ASN A 54 -26.79 -32.70 -7.83
C ASN A 54 -27.29 -34.04 -7.27
N SER A 55 -27.32 -34.20 -5.94
CA SER A 55 -27.79 -35.45 -5.31
C SER A 55 -29.26 -35.75 -5.63
N LEU A 56 -30.10 -34.69 -5.69
CA LEU A 56 -31.50 -34.82 -6.08
C LEU A 56 -31.62 -35.21 -7.56
N SER A 57 -30.85 -34.58 -8.44
CA SER A 57 -30.84 -34.89 -9.86
C SER A 57 -30.44 -36.33 -10.12
N ASP A 58 -29.33 -36.78 -9.54
CA ASP A 58 -28.81 -38.14 -9.68
C ASP A 58 -29.85 -39.18 -9.19
N GLY A 59 -30.43 -38.96 -8.01
CA GLY A 59 -31.46 -39.85 -7.46
C GLY A 59 -32.73 -39.90 -8.32
N LEU A 60 -33.11 -38.80 -8.96
CA LEU A 60 -34.27 -38.74 -9.86
C LEU A 60 -33.99 -39.39 -11.22
N VAL A 61 -32.75 -39.29 -11.73
CA VAL A 61 -32.30 -40.04 -12.93
C VAL A 61 -32.36 -41.53 -12.66
N ASP A 62 -31.78 -41.98 -11.54
CA ASP A 62 -31.79 -43.40 -11.14
C ASP A 62 -33.22 -43.93 -10.95
N ALA A 63 -34.08 -43.15 -10.29
CA ALA A 63 -35.50 -43.49 -10.13
C ALA A 63 -36.23 -43.52 -11.48
N GLY A 64 -35.92 -42.60 -12.40
CA GLY A 64 -36.46 -42.57 -13.76
C GLY A 64 -36.08 -43.82 -14.55
N ASP A 65 -34.84 -44.26 -14.44
CA ASP A 65 -34.34 -45.48 -15.09
C ASP A 65 -34.94 -46.75 -14.47
N ALA A 66 -35.14 -46.80 -13.15
CA ALA A 66 -35.86 -47.89 -12.51
C ALA A 66 -37.35 -47.92 -12.95
N ALA A 67 -38.02 -46.77 -12.93
CA ALA A 67 -39.43 -46.64 -13.31
C ALA A 67 -39.68 -46.94 -14.80
N SER A 68 -38.68 -46.74 -15.66
CA SER A 68 -38.76 -47.07 -17.09
C SER A 68 -39.08 -48.54 -17.37
N LYS A 69 -38.83 -49.42 -16.39
CA LYS A 69 -39.07 -50.87 -16.48
C LYS A 69 -40.53 -51.27 -16.22
N VAL A 70 -41.40 -50.33 -15.81
CA VAL A 70 -42.82 -50.62 -15.54
C VAL A 70 -43.61 -50.72 -16.86
N PRO A 71 -44.36 -51.83 -17.10
CA PRO A 71 -45.18 -51.98 -18.31
C PRO A 71 -46.23 -50.88 -18.45
N PHE A 72 -46.52 -50.49 -19.69
CA PHE A 72 -47.53 -49.47 -20.10
C PHE A 72 -47.26 -48.01 -19.66
N VAL A 73 -46.63 -47.76 -18.50
CA VAL A 73 -46.45 -46.40 -17.94
C VAL A 73 -44.99 -45.96 -17.74
N GLY A 74 -44.01 -46.87 -17.89
CA GLY A 74 -42.61 -46.59 -17.54
C GLY A 74 -41.97 -45.42 -18.30
N GLY A 75 -42.27 -45.26 -19.59
CA GLY A 75 -41.75 -44.14 -20.39
C GLY A 75 -42.25 -42.77 -19.90
N GLN A 76 -43.51 -42.69 -19.47
CA GLN A 76 -44.07 -41.44 -18.93
C GLN A 76 -43.50 -41.12 -17.55
N LEU A 77 -43.31 -42.13 -16.69
CA LEU A 77 -42.65 -41.97 -15.39
C LEU A 77 -41.20 -41.49 -15.57
N LYS A 78 -40.43 -42.12 -16.46
CA LYS A 78 -39.06 -41.69 -16.78
C LYS A 78 -39.00 -40.23 -17.22
N LYS A 79 -39.94 -39.79 -18.07
CA LYS A 79 -39.99 -38.40 -18.53
C LYS A 79 -40.27 -37.42 -17.40
N GLN A 80 -41.23 -37.73 -16.51
CA GLN A 80 -41.57 -36.86 -15.37
C GLN A 80 -40.41 -36.76 -14.37
N LEU A 81 -39.79 -37.91 -14.04
CA LEU A 81 -38.63 -37.97 -13.16
C LEU A 81 -37.41 -37.26 -13.78
N GLY A 82 -37.18 -37.42 -15.08
CA GLY A 82 -36.14 -36.70 -15.82
C GLY A 82 -36.33 -35.18 -15.80
N SER A 83 -37.56 -34.70 -15.98
CA SER A 83 -37.87 -33.26 -15.87
C SER A 83 -37.63 -32.72 -14.45
N ALA A 84 -37.94 -33.52 -13.42
CA ALA A 84 -37.59 -33.16 -12.05
C ALA A 84 -36.07 -33.18 -11.81
N ALA A 85 -35.34 -34.11 -12.45
CA ALA A 85 -33.88 -34.16 -12.40
C ALA A 85 -33.24 -32.91 -13.02
N GLU A 86 -33.78 -32.41 -14.14
CA GLU A 86 -33.37 -31.13 -14.76
C GLU A 86 -33.61 -29.92 -13.84
N ALA A 87 -34.70 -29.93 -13.07
CA ALA A 87 -34.91 -28.90 -12.05
C ALA A 87 -33.84 -29.00 -10.93
N GLY A 88 -33.43 -30.22 -10.56
CA GLY A 88 -32.31 -30.46 -9.65
C GLY A 88 -30.98 -29.92 -10.18
N THR A 89 -30.65 -30.15 -11.46
CA THR A 89 -29.44 -29.57 -12.08
C THR A 89 -29.52 -28.05 -12.13
N GLY A 90 -30.68 -27.48 -12.46
CA GLY A 90 -30.87 -26.02 -12.46
C GLY A 90 -30.66 -25.38 -11.08
N LEU A 91 -31.09 -26.06 -10.00
CA LEU A 91 -30.79 -25.64 -8.64
C LEU A 91 -29.30 -25.72 -8.34
N ALA A 92 -28.62 -26.77 -8.83
CA ALA A 92 -27.20 -26.93 -8.62
C ALA A 92 -26.38 -25.84 -9.32
N ASP A 93 -26.73 -25.53 -10.57
CA ASP A 93 -26.13 -24.46 -11.35
C ASP A 93 -26.36 -23.08 -10.71
N ALA A 94 -27.55 -22.82 -10.16
CA ALA A 94 -27.82 -21.62 -9.38
C ALA A 94 -26.93 -21.54 -8.12
N GLY A 95 -26.77 -22.66 -7.42
CA GLY A 95 -25.87 -22.78 -6.28
C GLY A 95 -24.41 -22.47 -6.64
N ARG A 96 -23.93 -22.92 -7.80
CA ARG A 96 -22.60 -22.63 -8.33
C ARG A 96 -22.44 -21.15 -8.72
N SER A 97 -23.41 -20.59 -9.45
CA SER A 97 -23.42 -19.18 -9.87
C SER A 97 -23.35 -18.22 -8.67
N LEU A 98 -24.05 -18.54 -7.58
CA LEU A 98 -23.97 -17.78 -6.33
C LEU A 98 -22.56 -17.82 -5.73
N GLN A 99 -21.91 -18.98 -5.70
CA GLN A 99 -20.53 -19.12 -5.21
C GLN A 99 -19.55 -18.27 -6.03
N ASP A 100 -19.67 -18.32 -7.36
CA ASP A 100 -18.81 -17.54 -8.26
C ASP A 100 -19.01 -16.04 -8.05
N THR A 101 -20.27 -15.59 -7.91
CA THR A 101 -20.59 -14.19 -7.65
C THR A 101 -20.03 -13.72 -6.31
N VAL A 102 -20.20 -14.52 -5.25
CA VAL A 102 -19.63 -14.22 -3.94
C VAL A 102 -18.10 -14.17 -4.01
N GLY A 103 -17.47 -15.08 -4.75
CA GLY A 103 -16.01 -15.10 -4.96
C GLY A 103 -15.50 -13.84 -5.68
N HIS A 104 -16.20 -13.39 -6.73
CA HIS A 104 -15.88 -12.15 -7.42
C HIS A 104 -16.04 -10.92 -6.52
N VAL A 105 -17.14 -10.83 -5.75
CA VAL A 105 -17.36 -9.74 -4.80
C VAL A 105 -16.28 -9.73 -3.72
N ALA A 106 -15.97 -10.88 -3.12
CA ALA A 106 -14.93 -11.03 -2.11
C ALA A 106 -13.57 -10.54 -2.66
N THR A 107 -13.22 -10.94 -3.89
CA THR A 107 -11.97 -10.54 -4.54
C THR A 107 -11.93 -9.06 -4.83
N LEU A 108 -12.98 -8.50 -5.44
CA LEU A 108 -13.03 -7.08 -5.80
C LEU A 108 -13.00 -6.18 -4.56
N THR A 109 -13.76 -6.52 -3.52
CA THR A 109 -13.73 -5.82 -2.24
C THR A 109 -12.34 -5.86 -1.60
N THR A 110 -11.66 -7.01 -1.65
CA THR A 110 -10.30 -7.16 -1.13
C THR A 110 -9.31 -6.28 -1.86
N VAL A 111 -9.35 -6.27 -3.19
CA VAL A 111 -8.47 -5.43 -4.02
C VAL A 111 -8.70 -3.96 -3.70
N VAL A 112 -9.95 -3.51 -3.65
CA VAL A 112 -10.27 -2.10 -3.33
C VAL A 112 -9.79 -1.73 -1.93
N LEU A 113 -10.00 -2.59 -0.93
CA LEU A 113 -9.62 -2.33 0.46
C LEU A 113 -8.09 -2.36 0.68
N ILE A 114 -7.33 -2.98 -0.21
CA ILE A 114 -5.86 -2.91 -0.21
C ILE A 114 -5.36 -1.70 -0.99
N VAL A 115 -5.83 -1.53 -2.23
CA VAL A 115 -5.29 -0.54 -3.17
C VAL A 115 -5.54 0.87 -2.67
N ILE A 116 -6.76 1.20 -2.20
CA ILE A 116 -7.08 2.57 -1.78
C ILE A 116 -6.20 3.03 -0.61
N PRO A 117 -6.10 2.28 0.52
CA PRO A 117 -5.23 2.69 1.62
C PRO A 117 -3.76 2.71 1.24
N VAL A 118 -3.28 1.75 0.46
CA VAL A 118 -1.87 1.70 0.03
C VAL A 118 -1.53 2.91 -0.83
N VAL A 119 -2.36 3.22 -1.83
CA VAL A 119 -2.16 4.40 -2.68
C VAL A 119 -2.21 5.68 -1.85
N PHE A 120 -3.15 5.79 -0.90
CA PHE A 120 -3.23 6.94 -0.01
C PHE A 120 -1.96 7.11 0.84
N VAL A 121 -1.48 6.04 1.47
CA VAL A 121 -0.23 6.04 2.25
C VAL A 121 0.95 6.45 1.37
N LEU A 122 1.05 5.90 0.16
CA LEU A 122 2.10 6.25 -0.79
C LEU A 122 2.02 7.72 -1.21
N LEU A 123 0.83 8.24 -1.49
CA LEU A 123 0.64 9.65 -1.87
C LEU A 123 1.00 10.62 -0.74
N LEU A 124 0.76 10.26 0.52
CA LEU A 124 1.15 11.10 1.66
C LEU A 124 2.65 10.96 1.99
N TRP A 125 3.21 9.77 1.87
CA TRP A 125 4.58 9.46 2.30
C TRP A 125 5.65 9.72 1.22
N LEU A 126 5.35 9.47 -0.05
CA LEU A 126 6.34 9.50 -1.14
C LEU A 126 6.79 10.93 -1.54
N PRO A 127 5.90 11.94 -1.69
CA PRO A 127 6.31 13.30 -2.06
C PRO A 127 7.29 13.98 -1.10
N PRO A 128 7.10 13.96 0.24
CA PRO A 128 8.08 14.56 1.15
C PRO A 128 9.41 13.81 1.10
N ARG A 129 9.39 12.49 0.94
CA ARG A 129 10.61 11.66 0.84
C ARG A 129 11.39 11.94 -0.43
N LEU A 130 10.72 12.02 -1.59
CA LEU A 130 11.33 12.38 -2.87
C LEU A 130 11.90 13.81 -2.86
N ARG A 131 11.15 14.77 -2.30
CA ARG A 131 11.63 16.16 -2.16
C ARG A 131 12.89 16.23 -1.30
N TRP A 132 12.96 15.45 -0.22
CA TRP A 132 14.15 15.38 0.63
C TRP A 132 15.34 14.77 -0.11
N ILE A 133 15.17 13.61 -0.77
CA ILE A 133 16.22 12.95 -1.54
C ILE A 133 16.79 13.90 -2.61
N ARG A 134 15.91 14.59 -3.36
CA ARG A 134 16.32 15.57 -4.37
C ARG A 134 17.10 16.74 -3.75
N ARG A 135 16.57 17.35 -2.68
CA ARG A 135 17.23 18.48 -2.01
C ARG A 135 18.60 18.11 -1.47
N SER A 136 18.70 16.98 -0.76
CA SER A 136 19.98 16.51 -0.21
C SER A 136 20.98 16.12 -1.29
N ALA A 137 20.53 15.60 -2.44
CA ALA A 137 21.41 15.31 -3.58
C ALA A 137 21.96 16.58 -4.22
N VAL A 138 21.13 17.62 -4.41
CA VAL A 138 21.55 18.92 -4.95
C VAL A 138 22.54 19.61 -4.00
N THR A 139 22.23 19.66 -2.70
CA THR A 139 23.14 20.26 -1.71
C THR A 139 24.48 19.53 -1.64
N ARG A 140 24.49 18.19 -1.74
CA ARG A 140 25.74 17.43 -1.76
C ARG A 140 26.57 17.69 -3.02
N ARG A 141 25.94 17.84 -4.18
CA ARG A 141 26.64 18.21 -5.43
C ARG A 141 27.25 19.61 -5.30
N LEU A 142 26.47 20.57 -4.81
CA LEU A 142 26.93 21.93 -4.60
C LEU A 142 28.09 22.02 -3.62
N ALA A 143 28.08 21.22 -2.55
CA ALA A 143 29.17 21.15 -1.59
C ALA A 143 30.47 20.55 -2.17
N ALA A 144 30.37 19.75 -3.24
CA ALA A 144 31.52 19.11 -3.88
C ALA A 144 32.12 19.95 -5.02
N ASP A 145 31.45 21.01 -5.46
CA ASP A 145 31.97 21.94 -6.46
C ASP A 145 32.99 22.91 -5.84
N PRO A 146 34.01 23.34 -6.61
CA PRO A 146 34.90 24.43 -6.20
C PRO A 146 34.10 25.70 -5.87
N GLY A 147 34.32 26.30 -4.68
CA GLY A 147 33.54 27.43 -4.19
C GLY A 147 32.17 27.06 -3.58
N GLY A 148 31.85 25.76 -3.49
CA GLY A 148 30.61 25.25 -2.90
C GLY A 148 30.40 25.64 -1.44
N ALA A 149 31.49 25.74 -0.67
CA ALA A 149 31.46 26.18 0.72
C ALA A 149 30.96 27.63 0.85
N ASP A 150 31.41 28.52 -0.04
CA ASP A 150 30.96 29.92 -0.07
C ASP A 150 29.48 30.05 -0.44
N LEU A 151 29.00 29.26 -1.40
CA LEU A 151 27.59 29.26 -1.77
C LEU A 151 26.69 28.73 -0.63
N LEU A 152 27.18 27.76 0.14
CA LEU A 152 26.48 27.27 1.33
C LEU A 152 26.50 28.30 2.46
N ALA A 153 27.62 28.98 2.66
CA ALA A 153 27.74 30.06 3.63
C ALA A 153 26.80 31.23 3.29
N LEU A 154 26.77 31.65 2.03
CA LEU A 154 25.86 32.69 1.53
C LEU A 154 24.39 32.32 1.72
N ARG A 155 24.03 31.05 1.48
CA ARG A 155 22.67 30.55 1.72
C ARG A 155 22.27 30.60 3.19
N VAL A 156 23.20 30.36 4.11
CA VAL A 156 22.94 30.50 5.55
C VAL A 156 22.76 31.96 5.93
N LEU A 157 23.60 32.86 5.40
CA LEU A 157 23.54 34.32 5.58
C LEU A 157 22.23 34.92 5.08
N THR A 158 21.69 34.43 3.96
CA THR A 158 20.46 34.95 3.33
C THR A 158 19.19 34.20 3.74
N GLY A 159 19.32 33.04 4.38
CA GLY A 159 18.22 32.10 4.58
C GLY A 159 17.52 32.21 5.93
N SER A 160 18.18 31.74 7.00
CA SER A 160 17.47 31.46 8.27
C SER A 160 18.09 32.16 9.48
N GLN A 161 17.33 33.07 10.09
CA GLN A 161 17.72 33.83 11.29
C GLN A 161 18.11 32.93 12.49
N ARG A 162 17.42 31.79 12.69
CA ARG A 162 17.76 30.83 13.76
C ARG A 162 19.15 30.21 13.63
N ALA A 163 19.66 30.08 12.41
CA ALA A 163 20.96 29.46 12.19
C ALA A 163 22.11 30.44 12.37
N LEU A 164 21.86 31.71 12.04
CA LEU A 164 22.76 32.82 12.31
C LEU A 164 22.92 33.04 13.82
N ALA A 165 21.84 32.89 14.59
CA ALA A 165 21.88 32.97 16.05
C ALA A 165 22.67 31.84 16.74
N ALA A 166 22.96 30.75 16.02
CA ALA A 166 23.71 29.61 16.57
C ALA A 166 25.24 29.72 16.34
N VAL A 167 25.71 30.74 15.59
CA VAL A 167 27.13 30.96 15.34
C VAL A 167 27.66 32.00 16.34
N PRO A 168 28.74 31.71 17.08
CA PRO A 168 29.44 32.72 17.86
C PRO A 168 29.88 33.86 16.93
N ALA A 169 29.43 35.08 17.19
CA ALA A 169 29.79 36.22 16.35
C ALA A 169 31.28 36.56 16.56
N PRO A 170 32.12 36.55 15.51
CA PRO A 170 33.50 36.96 15.62
C PRO A 170 33.59 38.48 15.90
N PRO A 171 34.73 38.97 16.42
CA PRO A 171 34.96 40.41 16.57
C PRO A 171 34.81 41.13 15.21
N GLY A 172 33.88 42.08 15.11
CA GLY A 172 33.51 42.75 13.85
C GLY A 172 32.28 42.18 13.14
N GLY A 173 31.72 41.06 13.61
CA GLY A 173 30.49 40.48 13.09
C GLY A 173 30.67 39.55 11.88
N LEU A 174 29.68 38.68 11.66
CA LEU A 174 29.72 37.63 10.63
C LEU A 174 29.83 38.18 9.21
N ALA A 175 29.19 39.32 8.93
CA ALA A 175 29.25 39.95 7.61
C ALA A 175 30.65 40.48 7.25
N GLU A 176 31.39 40.98 8.25
CA GLU A 176 32.75 41.49 8.09
C GLU A 176 33.74 40.36 7.88
N ALA A 177 33.64 39.30 8.68
CA ALA A 177 34.47 38.11 8.53
C ALA A 177 34.27 37.42 7.17
N TRP A 178 33.02 37.33 6.69
CA TRP A 178 32.73 36.80 5.37
C TRP A 178 33.28 37.68 4.24
N ARG A 179 33.14 39.02 4.33
CA ARG A 179 33.70 39.95 3.32
C ARG A 179 35.23 39.90 3.23
N ARG A 180 35.92 39.54 4.31
CA ARG A 180 37.38 39.37 4.34
C ARG A 180 37.87 38.01 3.83
N GLY A 181 36.96 37.09 3.48
CA GLY A 181 37.32 35.76 3.01
C GLY A 181 37.89 34.86 4.10
N ASP A 182 37.45 35.02 5.36
CA ASP A 182 37.89 34.19 6.47
C ASP A 182 37.46 32.71 6.25
N GLU A 183 38.42 31.86 5.86
CA GLU A 183 38.18 30.45 5.55
C GLU A 183 37.54 29.69 6.71
N GLN A 184 37.88 30.05 7.95
CA GLN A 184 37.34 29.39 9.15
C GLN A 184 35.85 29.71 9.31
N VAL A 185 35.46 30.98 9.14
CA VAL A 185 34.06 31.43 9.23
C VAL A 185 33.23 30.89 8.08
N ILE A 186 33.78 30.83 6.87
CA ILE A 186 33.12 30.24 5.70
C ILE A 186 32.90 28.73 5.93
N ALA A 187 33.89 28.01 6.45
CA ALA A 187 33.76 26.58 6.76
C ALA A 187 32.69 26.32 7.83
N ASP A 188 32.64 27.12 8.89
CA ASP A 188 31.64 27.01 9.96
C ASP A 188 30.22 27.29 9.47
N LEU A 189 30.04 28.32 8.64
CA LEU A 189 28.76 28.65 8.01
C LEU A 189 28.32 27.55 7.02
N ALA A 190 29.25 27.04 6.21
CA ALA A 190 28.99 25.93 5.29
C ALA A 190 28.58 24.66 6.04
N ALA A 191 29.23 24.35 7.17
CA ALA A 191 28.89 23.21 8.02
C ALA A 191 27.47 23.31 8.59
N ILE A 192 26.99 24.51 8.91
CA ILE A 192 25.60 24.75 9.33
C ILE A 192 24.63 24.52 8.17
N GLY A 193 24.96 25.02 6.97
CA GLY A 193 24.17 24.78 5.76
C GLY A 193 24.02 23.28 5.46
N LEU A 194 25.09 22.51 5.61
CA LEU A 194 25.10 21.05 5.50
C LEU A 194 24.19 20.39 6.55
N ARG A 195 24.30 20.80 7.82
CA ARG A 195 23.46 20.29 8.92
C ARG A 195 21.97 20.56 8.68
N GLN A 196 21.59 21.72 8.16
CA GLN A 196 20.20 22.05 7.80
C GLN A 196 19.65 21.17 6.68
N ALA A 197 20.50 20.81 5.71
CA ALA A 197 20.18 19.86 4.65
C ALA A 197 20.17 18.39 5.13
N GLY A 198 20.52 18.13 6.41
CA GLY A 198 20.56 16.80 7.01
C GLY A 198 21.84 16.01 6.70
N LEU A 199 22.90 16.71 6.27
CA LEU A 199 24.22 16.17 5.97
C LEU A 199 25.18 16.48 7.12
N ARG A 200 26.15 15.60 7.38
CA ARG A 200 27.30 15.94 8.23
C ARG A 200 28.32 16.73 7.39
N ALA A 201 28.90 17.73 8.03
CA ALA A 201 30.14 18.37 7.58
C ALA A 201 31.28 17.34 7.65
#